data_AF-A0AAU4TX43-F1
#
_entry.id   AF-A0AAU4TX43-F1
#
_cell.length_a   1.000
_cell.length_b   1.000
_cell.length_c   1.000
_cell.angle_alpha   90.00
_cell.angle_beta   90.00
_cell.angle_gamma   90.00
#
_symmetry.space_group_name_H-M   'P 1'
#
loop_
_entity.id
_entity.type
_entity.pdbx_description
1 polymer ?
#
loop_
_entity_poly.entity_id
_entity_poly.type
_entity_poly.pdbx_seq_one_letter_code
_entity_poly.pdbx_strand_id
1 'polypeptide(L)'
;MTSSPSPVNGPRILAARPPSTSSNGVGPHGGWTLTRAPADITLGDVWRAIQGNDPVLALHAAAPDCLVGRSVHSSLADLERRTARAVEDELDRVTLEDLVRDAVAAIAAAAATES
;
A
#
# COMPACT_ATOMS: atom_id res chain seq x y z
N MET A 1 26.08 -0.42 -7.05
CA MET A 1 25.25 0.54 -6.29
C MET A 1 23.91 -0.13 -6.04
N THR A 2 23.80 -0.91 -4.97
CA THR A 2 22.53 -1.54 -4.59
C THR A 2 21.71 -0.48 -3.87
N SER A 3 20.61 -0.06 -4.49
CA SER A 3 19.69 0.90 -3.88
C SER A 3 19.16 0.30 -2.58
N SER A 4 19.57 0.86 -1.45
CA SER A 4 19.05 0.51 -0.14
C SER A 4 17.61 1.03 -0.10
N PRO A 5 16.58 0.18 0.07
CA PRO A 5 15.22 0.68 0.14
C PRO A 5 15.11 1.58 1.37
N SER A 6 14.68 2.83 1.15
CA SER A 6 14.35 3.79 2.19
C SER A 6 13.53 3.13 3.30
N PRO A 7 13.72 3.49 4.59
CA PRO A 7 13.01 2.86 5.68
C PRO A 7 11.51 3.13 5.55
N VAL A 8 10.78 2.13 5.06
CA VAL A 8 9.32 2.07 5.14
C VAL A 8 8.96 1.85 6.60
N ASN A 9 8.42 2.87 7.27
CA ASN A 9 7.91 2.78 8.65
C ASN A 9 6.59 1.99 8.74
N GLY A 10 6.13 1.36 7.65
CA GLY A 10 4.93 0.54 7.59
C GLY A 10 5.16 -0.94 7.95
N PRO A 11 4.07 -1.71 8.12
CA PRO A 11 4.16 -3.14 8.41
C PRO A 11 4.95 -3.88 7.33
N ARG A 12 5.85 -4.79 7.75
CA ARG A 12 6.63 -5.60 6.80
C ARG A 12 5.75 -6.67 6.16
N ILE A 13 5.33 -6.44 4.93
CA ILE A 13 4.46 -7.38 4.17
C ILE A 13 5.28 -8.45 3.45
N LEU A 14 6.48 -8.09 3.01
CA LEU A 14 7.35 -8.95 2.22
C LEU A 14 8.62 -9.34 2.97
N ALA A 15 8.99 -10.61 2.85
CA ALA A 15 10.27 -11.14 3.27
C ALA A 15 11.03 -11.72 2.08
N ALA A 16 12.36 -11.59 2.12
CA ALA A 16 13.21 -12.22 1.12
C ALA A 16 13.17 -13.74 1.31
N ARG A 17 12.91 -14.47 0.23
CA ARG A 17 12.95 -15.92 0.18
C ARG A 17 14.34 -16.35 -0.30
N PRO A 18 15.02 -17.28 0.40
CA PRO A 18 16.28 -17.83 -0.08
C PRO A 18 16.09 -18.49 -1.46
N PRO A 19 17.17 -18.59 -2.27
CA PRO A 19 17.08 -19.20 -3.59
C PRO A 19 16.49 -20.60 -3.48
N SER A 20 15.45 -20.88 -4.26
CA SER A 20 14.83 -22.20 -4.32
C SER A 20 15.41 -23.01 -5.47
N THR A 21 15.90 -24.22 -5.17
CA THR A 21 16.30 -25.18 -6.20
C THR A 21 15.06 -25.70 -6.92
N SER A 22 14.93 -25.39 -8.20
CA SER A 22 13.91 -26.01 -9.07
C SER A 22 14.50 -27.27 -9.71
N SER A 23 13.66 -28.18 -10.22
CA SER A 23 14.12 -29.43 -10.84
C SER A 23 15.07 -29.24 -12.03
N ASN A 24 15.16 -28.02 -12.58
CA ASN A 24 16.03 -27.66 -13.70
C ASN A 24 17.30 -26.91 -13.28
N GLY A 25 17.70 -26.99 -12.00
CA GLY A 25 18.92 -26.39 -11.45
C GLY A 25 18.67 -25.33 -10.38
N VAL A 26 19.75 -24.82 -9.80
CA VAL A 26 19.72 -23.65 -8.89
C VAL A 26 19.35 -22.43 -9.73
N GLY A 27 18.08 -22.04 -9.68
CA GLY A 27 17.62 -20.82 -10.34
C GLY A 27 18.09 -19.58 -9.56
N PRO A 28 18.50 -18.48 -10.24
CA PRO A 28 18.93 -17.24 -9.59
C PRO A 28 17.80 -16.47 -8.86
N HIS A 29 16.59 -17.00 -8.84
CA HIS A 29 15.41 -16.30 -8.35
C HIS A 29 15.20 -16.54 -6.85
N GLY A 30 16.01 -15.88 -6.04
CA GLY A 30 15.54 -15.42 -4.74
C GLY A 30 14.27 -14.60 -4.96
N GLY A 31 13.19 -14.98 -4.28
CA GLY A 31 11.87 -14.36 -4.46
C GLY A 31 11.48 -13.52 -3.26
N TRP A 32 10.29 -12.93 -3.33
CA TRP A 32 9.62 -12.37 -2.16
C TRP A 32 8.51 -13.32 -1.73
N THR A 33 8.31 -13.44 -0.43
CA THR A 33 7.18 -14.18 0.14
C THR A 33 6.44 -13.28 1.12
N LEU A 34 5.14 -13.51 1.27
CA LEU A 34 4.33 -12.81 2.25
C LEU A 34 4.77 -13.25 3.66
N THR A 35 4.87 -12.30 4.57
CA THR A 35 5.24 -12.55 5.98
C THR A 35 4.10 -13.17 6.80
N ARG A 36 2.87 -13.11 6.29
CA ARG A 36 1.62 -13.60 6.90
C ARG A 36 0.63 -14.02 5.81
N ALA A 37 -0.48 -14.64 6.20
CA ALA A 37 -1.47 -15.09 5.23
C ALA A 37 -2.11 -13.89 4.49
N PRO A 38 -2.54 -14.06 3.21
CA PRO A 38 -3.25 -13.01 2.47
C PRO A 38 -4.51 -12.50 3.17
N ALA A 39 -5.23 -13.38 3.88
CA ALA A 39 -6.41 -13.03 4.66
C ALA A 39 -6.10 -12.15 5.88
N ASP A 40 -4.86 -12.20 6.36
CA ASP A 40 -4.42 -11.35 7.47
C ASP A 40 -3.88 -10.00 6.97
N ILE A 41 -3.70 -9.79 5.66
CA ILE A 41 -3.13 -8.56 5.09
C ILE A 41 -4.26 -7.66 4.60
N THR A 42 -4.46 -6.51 5.23
CA THR A 42 -5.39 -5.51 4.68
C THR A 42 -4.74 -4.70 3.57
N LEU A 43 -5.55 -4.10 2.69
CA LEU A 43 -5.05 -3.10 1.74
C LEU A 43 -4.54 -1.85 2.45
N GLY A 44 -5.04 -1.54 3.66
CA GLY A 44 -4.52 -0.47 4.51
C GLY A 44 -3.08 -0.74 4.94
N ASP A 45 -2.72 -1.98 5.23
CA ASP A 45 -1.33 -2.36 5.52
C ASP A 45 -0.42 -2.15 4.31
N VAL A 46 -0.88 -2.51 3.11
CA VAL A 46 -0.17 -2.27 1.84
C VAL A 46 -0.01 -0.78 1.60
N TRP A 47 -1.08 -0.01 1.80
CA TRP A 47 -1.07 1.44 1.65
C TRP A 47 -0.06 2.10 2.58
N ARG A 48 -0.07 1.77 3.88
CA ARG A 48 0.90 2.29 4.85
C ARG A 48 2.33 1.90 4.52
N ALA A 49 2.54 0.70 3.98
CA ALA A 49 3.86 0.25 3.55
C ALA A 49 4.40 1.02 2.33
N ILE A 50 3.53 1.52 1.44
CA ILE A 50 3.92 2.28 0.25
C ILE A 50 4.00 3.79 0.53
N GLN A 51 2.96 4.36 1.14
CA GLN A 51 2.84 5.81 1.35
C GLN A 51 3.72 6.35 2.47
N GLY A 52 4.05 5.53 3.47
CA GLY A 52 4.78 6.02 4.65
C GLY A 52 4.04 7.16 5.34
N ASN A 53 4.63 8.36 5.33
CA ASN A 53 4.12 9.56 6.00
C ASN A 53 3.52 10.60 5.04
N ASP A 54 3.34 10.26 3.75
CA ASP A 54 2.89 11.22 2.75
C ASP A 54 1.39 11.58 2.91
N PRO A 55 1.05 12.89 2.85
CA PRO A 55 -0.32 13.37 2.93
C PRO A 55 -1.18 12.95 1.73
N VAL A 56 -2.47 12.70 1.96
CA VAL A 56 -3.47 12.33 0.93
C VAL A 56 -3.84 13.51 0.02
N LEU A 57 -4.06 14.70 0.57
CA LEU A 57 -4.36 15.93 -0.19
C LEU A 57 -3.11 16.76 -0.53
N ALA A 58 -1.90 16.27 -0.22
CA ALA A 58 -0.63 16.94 -0.53
C ALA A 58 -0.59 18.43 -0.12
N LEU A 59 -1.07 18.74 1.09
CA LEU A 59 -1.19 20.12 1.55
C LEU A 59 0.19 20.77 1.77
N HIS A 60 0.43 21.90 1.13
CA HIS A 60 1.68 22.66 1.27
C HIS A 60 1.59 23.61 2.47
N ALA A 61 2.71 23.77 3.19
CA ALA A 61 2.81 24.66 4.34
C ALA A 61 2.36 26.10 4.01
N ALA A 62 1.63 26.72 4.93
CA ALA A 62 1.22 28.12 4.79
C ALA A 62 2.42 29.07 4.81
N ALA A 63 2.30 30.19 4.10
CA ALA A 63 3.27 31.29 4.22
C ALA A 63 3.34 31.80 5.67
N PRO A 64 4.55 31.95 6.25
CA PRO A 64 4.73 32.17 7.69
C PRO A 64 4.20 33.53 8.19
N ASP A 65 4.03 34.52 7.31
CA ASP A 65 3.62 35.88 7.70
C ASP A 65 2.12 36.16 7.51
N CYS A 66 1.36 35.21 6.96
CA CYS A 66 -0.07 35.40 6.69
C CYS A 66 -0.95 34.79 7.79
N LEU A 67 -1.53 35.64 8.66
CA LEU A 67 -2.49 35.22 9.70
C LEU A 67 -3.68 34.44 9.12
N VAL A 68 -4.25 34.92 8.02
CA VAL A 68 -5.35 34.26 7.31
C VAL A 68 -4.89 32.91 6.75
N GLY A 69 -3.69 32.86 6.16
CA GLY A 69 -3.09 31.64 5.62
C GLY A 69 -2.90 30.56 6.69
N ARG A 70 -2.46 30.92 7.90
CA ARG A 70 -2.36 29.98 9.03
C ARG A 70 -3.72 29.41 9.45
N SER A 71 -4.72 30.28 9.55
CA SER A 71 -6.09 29.86 9.92
C SER A 71 -6.66 28.89 8.89
N VAL A 72 -6.63 29.25 7.61
CA VAL A 72 -7.12 28.38 6.52
C VAL A 72 -6.35 27.07 6.46
N HIS A 73 -5.02 27.11 6.60
CA HIS A 73 -4.19 25.91 6.59
C HIS A 73 -4.48 24.99 7.77
N SER A 74 -4.83 25.51 8.94
CA SER A 74 -5.25 24.67 10.08
C SER A 74 -6.53 23.90 9.76
N SER A 75 -7.54 24.56 9.19
CA SER A 75 -8.78 23.91 8.76
C SER A 75 -8.55 22.87 7.66
N LEU A 76 -7.65 23.17 6.72
CA LEU A 76 -7.27 22.23 5.65
C LEU A 76 -6.46 21.04 6.20
N ALA A 77 -5.58 21.26 7.18
CA ALA A 77 -4.87 20.17 7.84
C ALA A 77 -5.82 19.25 8.63
N ASP A 78 -6.89 19.80 9.22
CA ASP A 78 -7.93 19.02 9.90
C ASP A 78 -8.80 18.23 8.92
N LEU A 79 -9.14 18.83 7.78
CA LEU A 79 -9.79 18.12 6.68
C LEU A 79 -8.89 16.99 6.19
N GLU A 80 -7.61 17.27 5.96
CA GLU A 80 -6.64 16.30 5.48
C GLU A 80 -6.52 15.09 6.41
N ARG A 81 -6.37 15.29 7.71
CA ARG A 81 -6.31 14.18 8.68
C ARG A 81 -7.58 13.34 8.68
N ARG A 82 -8.75 13.95 8.51
CA ARG A 82 -10.02 13.22 8.45
C ARG A 82 -10.14 12.42 7.15
N THR A 83 -9.75 13.01 6.03
CA THR A 83 -9.75 12.33 4.72
C THR A 83 -8.78 11.16 4.72
N ALA A 84 -7.55 11.35 5.19
CA ALA A 84 -6.56 10.28 5.28
C ALA A 84 -7.07 9.10 6.12
N ARG A 85 -7.66 9.37 7.29
CA ARG A 85 -8.27 8.34 8.13
C ARG A 85 -9.42 7.63 7.44
N ALA A 86 -10.31 8.35 6.77
CA ALA A 86 -11.43 7.74 6.06
C ALA A 86 -10.97 6.81 4.93
N VAL A 87 -9.90 7.17 4.21
CA VAL A 87 -9.28 6.31 3.20
C VAL A 87 -8.66 5.08 3.86
N GLU A 88 -7.86 5.26 4.91
CA GLU A 88 -7.24 4.14 5.63
C GLU A 88 -8.28 3.18 6.22
N ASP A 89 -9.34 3.69 6.85
CA ASP A 89 -10.43 2.91 7.43
C ASP A 89 -11.17 2.07 6.36
N GLU A 90 -11.29 2.58 5.13
CA GLU A 90 -11.88 1.84 4.04
C GLU A 90 -10.95 0.74 3.53
N LEU A 91 -9.65 1.07 3.36
CA LEU A 91 -8.64 0.09 2.93
C LEU A 91 -8.41 -1.01 3.97
N ASP A 92 -8.64 -0.74 5.26
CA ASP A 92 -8.54 -1.73 6.32
C ASP A 92 -9.71 -2.74 6.34
N ARG A 93 -10.77 -2.52 5.57
CA ARG A 93 -11.89 -3.46 5.43
C ARG A 93 -11.67 -4.56 4.39
N VAL A 94 -10.70 -4.38 3.49
CA VAL A 94 -10.46 -5.28 2.37
C VAL A 94 -9.14 -5.99 2.58
N THR A 95 -9.16 -7.33 2.51
CA THR A 95 -7.93 -8.13 2.59
C THR A 95 -7.31 -8.35 1.21
N LEU A 96 -6.03 -8.70 1.20
CA LEU A 96 -5.33 -9.10 -0.01
C LEU A 96 -5.96 -10.38 -0.60
N GLU A 97 -6.50 -11.27 0.24
CA GLU A 97 -7.24 -12.43 -0.21
C GLU A 97 -8.52 -12.03 -0.98
N ASP A 98 -9.30 -11.09 -0.44
CA ASP A 98 -10.52 -10.61 -1.08
C ASP A 98 -10.22 -10.01 -2.45
N LEU A 99 -9.17 -9.16 -2.54
CA LEU A 99 -8.75 -8.56 -3.79
C LEU A 99 -8.36 -9.62 -4.84
N VAL A 100 -7.59 -10.64 -4.45
CA VAL A 100 -7.18 -11.73 -5.36
C VAL A 100 -8.39 -12.54 -5.81
N ARG A 101 -9.33 -12.83 -4.90
CA ARG A 101 -10.57 -13.55 -5.21
C ARG A 101 -11.39 -12.80 -6.27
N ASP A 102 -11.59 -11.50 -6.07
CA ASP A 102 -12.36 -10.64 -6.98
C ASP A 102 -11.67 -10.51 -8.35
N ALA A 103 -10.34 -10.35 -8.37
CA ALA A 103 -9.58 -10.28 -9.61
C ALA A 103 -9.68 -11.58 -10.43
N VAL A 104 -9.56 -12.75 -9.79
CA VAL A 104 -9.69 -14.04 -10.46
C VAL A 104 -11.10 -14.22 -11.01
N ALA A 105 -12.14 -13.85 -10.25
CA ALA A 105 -13.52 -13.91 -10.71
C ALA A 105 -13.77 -13.01 -11.93
N ALA A 106 -13.24 -11.78 -11.92
CA ALA A 106 -13.36 -10.85 -13.04
C ALA A 106 -12.65 -11.37 -14.30
N ILE A 107 -11.45 -11.94 -14.16
CA ILE A 107 -10.70 -12.54 -15.29
C ILE A 107 -11.46 -13.74 -15.86
N ALA A 108 -12.02 -14.60 -15.01
CA ALA A 108 -12.82 -15.74 -15.44
C ALA A 108 -14.09 -15.31 -16.19
N ALA A 109 -14.77 -14.27 -15.71
CA ALA A 109 -15.94 -13.71 -16.39
C ALA A 109 -15.59 -13.12 -17.76
N ALA A 110 -14.47 -12.40 -17.87
CA ALA A 110 -13.98 -11.87 -19.15
C ALA A 110 -13.72 -13.00 -20.16
N ALA A 111 -13.00 -14.06 -19.75
CA ALA A 111 -12.71 -15.20 -20.61
C ALA A 111 -13.96 -15.96 -21.09
N ALA A 112 -15.02 -15.99 -20.29
CA ALA A 112 -16.30 -16.61 -20.66
C ALA A 112 -17.12 -15.77 -21.66
N THR A 113 -16.85 -14.47 -21.77
CA THR A 113 -17.56 -13.57 -22.69
C THR A 113 -16.92 -13.59 -24.10
N GLU A 114 -15.69 -14.08 -24.19
CA GLU A 114 -14.93 -14.25 -25.44
C GLU A 114 -15.11 -15.65 -26.07
N SER A 115 -15.99 -16.48 -25.51
CA SER A 115 -16.33 -17.83 -26.00
C SER A 115 -17.74 -17.91 -26.59
#